data_AF-A0A351ENB5-F1
#
_entry.id   AF-A0A351ENB5-F1
#
_cell.length_a   1.000
_cell.length_b   1.000
_cell.length_c   1.000
_cell.angle_alpha   90.00
_cell.angle_beta   90.00
_cell.angle_gamma   90.00
#
_symmetry.space_group_name_H-M   'P 1'
#
loop_
_entity.id
_entity.type
_entity.pdbx_description
1 polymer ?
#
loop_
_entity_poly.entity_id
_entity_poly.type
_entity_poly.pdbx_seq_one_letter_code
_entity_poly.pdbx_strand_id
1 'polypeptide(L)'
;MSDPMDQYWRVGDYLTVQETVEEVELGVHIPFVHRPLSSYVNELSENELSVTRMLEPAPPPGFLTQSPAYSSAAHIPRLLVLVCEKR
;
A
#
# COMPACT_ATOMS: atom_id res chain seq x y z
N MET A 1 -4.51 -30.47 -24.27
CA MET A 1 -5.11 -29.53 -23.31
C MET A 1 -4.10 -29.32 -22.19
N SER A 2 -3.42 -28.18 -22.17
CA SER A 2 -2.61 -27.77 -21.03
C SER A 2 -3.55 -27.38 -19.89
N ASP A 3 -3.31 -27.94 -18.71
CA ASP A 3 -3.96 -27.53 -17.47
C ASP A 3 -3.75 -26.02 -17.28
N PRO A 4 -4.78 -25.19 -17.00
CA PRO A 4 -4.57 -23.78 -16.71
C PRO A 4 -3.73 -23.73 -15.42
N MET A 5 -2.48 -23.29 -15.51
CA MET A 5 -1.64 -23.15 -14.34
C MET A 5 -2.32 -22.18 -13.37
N ASP A 6 -2.82 -22.70 -12.25
CA ASP A 6 -3.36 -21.88 -11.17
C ASP A 6 -2.32 -20.81 -10.79
N GLN A 7 -2.67 -19.55 -11.02
CA GLN A 7 -1.81 -18.43 -10.66
C GLN A 7 -2.05 -18.07 -9.20
N TYR A 8 -1.26 -18.68 -8.31
CA TYR A 8 -1.25 -18.30 -6.90
C TYR A 8 -0.47 -16.99 -6.72
N TRP A 9 -1.10 -16.00 -6.08
CA TRP A 9 -0.43 -14.80 -5.62
C TRP A 9 0.47 -15.18 -4.44
N ARG A 10 1.79 -15.01 -4.60
CA ARG A 10 2.72 -15.18 -3.48
C ARG A 10 2.51 -14.03 -2.49
N VAL A 11 2.26 -14.37 -1.23
CA VAL A 11 2.24 -13.37 -0.15
C VAL A 11 3.68 -13.00 0.16
N GLY A 12 4.05 -11.74 -0.06
CA GLY A 12 5.37 -11.22 0.30
C GLY A 12 5.50 -10.98 1.81
N ASP A 13 6.70 -10.61 2.26
CA ASP A 13 7.05 -10.36 3.66
C ASP A 13 6.42 -9.05 4.19
N TYR A 14 5.10 -9.03 4.37
CA TYR A 14 4.34 -7.82 4.73
C TYR A 14 4.59 -7.29 6.15
N LEU A 15 4.96 -8.14 7.12
CA LEU A 15 5.11 -7.70 8.52
C LEU A 15 6.51 -7.22 8.88
N THR A 16 7.46 -7.34 7.95
CA THR A 16 8.85 -6.96 8.16
C THR A 16 9.04 -5.53 7.68
N VAL A 17 9.61 -4.65 8.53
CA VAL A 17 10.04 -3.32 8.06
C VAL A 17 11.14 -3.51 7.02
N GLN A 18 10.98 -2.88 5.87
CA GLN A 18 11.93 -3.01 4.77
C GLN A 18 12.25 -1.62 4.23
N GLU A 19 13.54 -1.37 3.99
CA GLU A 19 14.03 -0.18 3.33
C GLU A 19 14.81 -0.61 2.09
N THR A 20 14.44 -0.06 0.95
CA THR A 20 15.04 -0.37 -0.36
C THR A 20 15.23 0.92 -1.15
N VAL A 21 16.14 0.90 -2.12
CA VAL A 21 16.27 1.94 -3.12
C VAL A 21 15.79 1.35 -4.44
N GLU A 22 14.75 1.93 -5.02
CA GLU A 22 14.16 1.49 -6.27
C GLU A 22 14.51 2.49 -7.39
N GLU A 23 14.91 1.96 -8.56
CA GLU A 23 15.04 2.74 -9.79
C GLU A 23 13.69 2.75 -10.52
N VAL A 24 12.97 3.86 -10.47
CA VAL A 24 11.60 3.98 -11.02
C VAL A 24 11.58 4.43 -12.47
N GLU A 25 12.63 5.12 -12.90
CA GLU A 25 12.96 5.46 -14.28
C GLU A 25 14.48 5.46 -14.42
N LEU A 26 15.00 5.40 -15.66
CA LEU A 26 16.45 5.35 -15.90
C LEU A 26 17.19 6.50 -15.19
N GLY A 27 18.04 6.15 -14.23
CA GLY A 27 18.80 7.08 -13.40
C GLY A 27 18.03 7.70 -12.23
N VAL A 28 16.71 7.47 -12.12
CA VAL A 28 15.84 8.02 -11.07
C VAL A 28 15.66 7.01 -9.94
N HIS A 29 16.37 7.24 -8.84
CA HIS A 29 16.37 6.36 -7.68
C HIS A 29 15.62 7.01 -6.52
N ILE A 30 14.65 6.29 -5.93
CA ILE A 30 13.92 6.74 -4.75
C ILE A 30 13.99 5.70 -3.63
N PRO A 31 14.08 6.14 -2.36
CA PRO A 31 13.94 5.23 -1.24
C PRO A 31 12.48 4.78 -1.12
N PHE A 32 12.27 3.48 -1.01
CA PHE A 32 11.00 2.85 -0.67
C PHE A 32 11.10 2.22 0.71
N VAL A 33 10.22 2.66 1.62
CA VAL A 33 10.17 2.17 3.00
C VAL A 33 8.81 1.52 3.25
N HIS A 34 8.82 0.20 3.37
CA HIS A 34 7.66 -0.56 3.81
C HIS A 34 7.59 -0.60 5.34
N ARG A 35 6.42 -0.27 5.87
CA ARG A 35 6.11 -0.36 7.31
C ARG A 35 4.77 -1.05 7.50
N PRO A 36 4.65 -1.99 8.45
CA PRO A 36 3.36 -2.58 8.77
C PRO A 36 2.43 -1.52 9.40
N LEU A 37 1.12 -1.71 9.26
CA LEU A 37 0.11 -0.80 9.82
C LEU A 37 0.29 -0.54 11.31
N SER A 38 0.74 -1.56 12.06
CA SER A 38 1.01 -1.45 13.50
C SER A 38 2.04 -0.37 13.83
N SER A 39 3.06 -0.17 12.98
CA SER A 39 4.05 0.89 13.18
C SER A 39 3.40 2.27 13.15
N TYR A 40 2.44 2.51 12.24
CA TYR A 40 1.73 3.79 12.18
C TYR A 40 0.80 3.97 13.38
N VAL A 41 -0.03 2.97 13.69
CA VAL A 41 -1.05 3.08 14.73
C VAL A 41 -0.42 3.21 16.12
N ASN A 42 0.63 2.44 16.41
CA ASN A 42 1.29 2.48 17.72
C ASN A 42 2.01 3.81 17.91
N GLU A 43 2.76 4.29 16.91
CA GLU A 43 3.46 5.57 16.98
C GLU A 43 2.49 6.74 17.20
N LEU A 44 1.34 6.74 16.50
CA LEU A 44 0.29 7.74 16.73
C LEU A 44 -0.20 7.68 18.18
N SER A 45 -0.47 6.48 18.70
CA SER A 45 -0.92 6.31 20.08
C SER A 45 0.12 6.78 21.11
N GLU A 46 1.40 6.50 20.88
CA GLU A 46 2.51 6.94 21.73
C GLU A 46 2.67 8.46 21.75
N ASN A 47 2.27 9.13 20.67
CA ASN A 47 2.30 10.58 20.52
C ASN A 47 0.95 11.25 20.86
N GLU A 48 0.09 10.59 21.64
CA GLU A 48 -1.21 11.11 22.11
C GLU A 48 -2.19 11.46 20.98
N LEU A 49 -2.03 10.84 19.80
CA LEU A 49 -2.92 11.00 18.66
C LEU A 49 -3.92 9.84 18.62
N SER A 50 -5.20 10.17 18.75
CA SER A 50 -6.30 9.21 18.63
C SER A 50 -6.79 9.16 17.19
N VAL A 51 -6.74 7.98 16.56
CA VAL A 51 -7.33 7.78 15.22
C VAL A 51 -8.85 7.94 15.31
N THR A 52 -9.41 8.87 14.55
CA THR A 52 -10.86 9.10 14.44
C THR A 52 -11.45 8.60 13.12
N ARG A 53 -10.60 8.42 12.10
CA ARG A 53 -11.00 7.84 10.81
C ARG A 53 -9.81 7.21 10.10
N MET A 54 -10.03 6.04 9.52
CA MET A 54 -9.11 5.39 8.58
C MET A 54 -9.79 5.35 7.21
N LEU A 55 -9.08 5.78 6.16
CA LEU A 55 -9.58 5.77 4.79
C LEU A 55 -8.58 5.04 3.89
N GLU A 56 -9.11 4.18 3.03
CA GLU A 56 -8.40 3.45 1.99
C GLU A 56 -9.01 3.80 0.62
N PRO A 57 -8.71 4.98 0.07
CA PRO A 57 -9.36 5.44 -1.15
C PRO A 57 -8.96 4.56 -2.35
N ALA A 58 -9.94 4.26 -3.20
CA ALA A 58 -9.69 3.62 -4.48
C ALA A 58 -8.84 4.54 -5.38
N PRO A 59 -8.06 3.98 -6.32
CA PRO A 59 -7.33 4.78 -7.31
C PRO A 59 -8.28 5.65 -8.14
N PRO A 60 -7.82 6.80 -8.66
CA PRO A 60 -8.64 7.65 -9.53
C PRO A 60 -9.18 6.87 -10.73
N PRO A 61 -10.42 7.12 -11.21
CA PRO A 61 -10.98 6.40 -12.36
C PRO A 61 -10.07 6.46 -13.59
N GLY A 62 -9.43 7.61 -13.84
CA GLY A 62 -8.49 7.78 -14.95
C GLY A 62 -7.26 6.87 -14.89
N PHE A 63 -6.84 6.42 -13.70
CA PHE A 63 -5.77 5.41 -13.53
C PHE A 63 -6.28 4.01 -13.91
N LEU A 64 -7.48 3.64 -13.44
CA LEU A 64 -8.08 2.33 -13.71
C LEU A 64 -8.35 2.11 -15.21
N THR A 65 -8.62 3.18 -15.96
CA THR A 65 -8.85 3.12 -17.41
C THR A 65 -7.58 3.00 -18.25
N GLN A 66 -6.38 3.16 -17.68
CA GLN A 66 -5.13 3.09 -18.45
C GLN A 66 -4.83 1.68 -18.98
N SER A 67 -5.30 0.65 -18.28
CA SER A 67 -5.12 -0.74 -18.70
C SER A 67 -6.21 -1.65 -18.11
N PRO A 68 -6.75 -2.62 -18.88
CA PRO A 68 -7.65 -3.65 -18.34
C PRO A 68 -7.07 -4.41 -17.14
N ALA A 69 -5.74 -4.54 -17.08
CA ALA A 69 -5.02 -5.18 -15.97
C ALA A 69 -5.17 -4.41 -14.64
N TYR A 70 -5.57 -3.14 -14.67
CA TYR A 70 -5.77 -2.33 -13.47
C TYR A 70 -7.20 -2.36 -12.93
N SER A 71 -8.12 -3.10 -13.56
CA SER A 71 -9.50 -3.22 -13.07
C SER A 71 -9.59 -3.72 -11.62
N SER A 72 -8.80 -4.73 -11.26
CA SER A 72 -8.73 -5.26 -9.90
C SER A 72 -8.07 -4.29 -8.90
N ALA A 73 -7.32 -3.30 -9.37
CA ALA A 73 -6.65 -2.33 -8.52
C ALA A 73 -7.63 -1.45 -7.73
N ALA A 74 -8.89 -1.38 -8.14
CA ALA A 74 -9.94 -0.72 -7.39
C ALA A 74 -10.20 -1.36 -6.01
N HIS A 75 -9.81 -2.63 -5.83
CA HIS A 75 -10.05 -3.41 -4.61
C HIS A 75 -8.77 -3.65 -3.79
N ILE A 76 -7.65 -3.07 -4.19
CA ILE A 76 -6.37 -3.22 -3.52
C ILE A 76 -6.03 -1.88 -2.86
N PRO A 77 -5.95 -1.79 -1.52
CA PRO A 77 -5.55 -0.58 -0.83
C PRO A 77 -4.17 -0.11 -1.29
N ARG A 78 -4.09 1.13 -1.80
CA ARG A 78 -2.83 1.73 -2.27
C ARG A 78 -2.37 2.90 -1.41
N LEU A 79 -3.32 3.57 -0.78
CA LEU A 79 -3.10 4.71 0.10
C LEU A 79 -3.77 4.42 1.43
N LEU A 80 -3.10 4.77 2.51
CA LEU A 80 -3.63 4.76 3.86
C LEU A 80 -3.70 6.20 4.35
N VAL A 81 -4.89 6.65 4.73
CA VAL A 81 -5.09 7.95 5.37
C VAL A 81 -5.61 7.73 6.77
N LEU A 82 -4.90 8.27 7.76
CA LEU A 82 -5.30 8.27 9.16
C LEU A 82 -5.62 9.70 9.59
N VAL A 83 -6.88 9.95 9.93
CA VAL A 83 -7.31 11.21 10.55
C VAL A 83 -7.22 11.02 12.05
N CYS A 84 -6.52 11.93 12.71
CA CYS A 84 -6.27 11.84 14.14
C CYS A 84 -6.67 13.14 14.84
N GLU A 85 -7.08 13.01 16.09
CA GLU A 85 -7.25 14.11 17.03
C GLU A 85 -6.18 14.01 18.12
N LYS A 86 -5.61 15.14 18.51
CA LYS A 86 -4.65 15.19 19.63
C LYS A 86 -5.43 15.19 20.94
N ARG A 87 -5.04 14.29 21.84
CA ARG A 87 -5.60 14.18 23.19
C ARG A 87 -5.08 15.27 24.12
#